data_AF-A0A507DYJ3-F1
#
_entry.id   AF-A0A507DYJ3-F1
#
_cell.length_a   1.000
_cell.length_b   1.000
_cell.length_c   1.000
_cell.angle_alpha   90.00
_cell.angle_beta   90.00
_cell.angle_gamma   90.00
#
_symmetry.space_group_name_H-M   'P 1'
#
loop_
_entity.id
_entity.type
_entity.pdbx_description
1 polymer ?
#
loop_
_entity_poly.entity_id
_entity_poly.type
_entity_poly.pdbx_seq_one_letter_code
_entity_poly.pdbx_strand_id
1 'polypeptide(L)' 'MRMTPLGAGQEVGRSCLLLEYKGKTIMLDCGLHPAYTGLTALPFLDEVDPSTIDVLLISQ' A
#
# COMPACT_ATOMS: atom_id res chain seq x y z
N MET A 1 -14.96 2.42 -8.26
CA MET A 1 -13.61 1.83 -8.14
C MET A 1 -12.68 2.98 -7.85
N ARG A 2 -11.94 2.91 -6.75
CA ARG A 2 -10.96 3.92 -6.34
C ARG A 2 -9.61 3.23 -6.15
N MET A 3 -8.55 3.87 -6.63
CA MET A 3 -7.18 3.43 -6.40
C MET A 3 -6.43 4.56 -5.69
N THR A 4 -5.77 4.21 -4.60
CA THR A 4 -4.96 5.14 -3.80
C THR A 4 -3.57 4.56 -3.66
N PRO A 5 -2.54 5.15 -4.29
CA PRO A 5 -1.16 4.73 -4.05
C PRO A 5 -0.70 5.18 -2.66
N LEU A 6 -0.33 4.22 -1.82
CA LEU A 6 0.31 4.45 -0.51
C LEU A 6 1.85 4.33 -0.61
N GLY A 7 2.34 3.86 -1.75
CA GLY A 7 3.75 3.88 -2.15
C GLY A 7 3.87 3.48 -3.61
N ALA A 8 5.06 3.64 -4.21
CA ALA A 8 5.30 3.48 -5.66
C ALA A 8 4.47 4.43 -6.56
N GLY A 9 3.84 5.46 -5.99
CA GLY A 9 3.18 6.52 -6.73
C GLY A 9 4.20 7.55 -7.22
N GLN A 10 4.51 7.53 -8.53
CA GLN A 10 5.56 8.36 -9.14
C GLN A 10 6.97 8.14 -8.57
N GLU A 11 7.23 6.97 -8.00
CA GLU A 11 8.52 6.57 -7.43
C GLU A 11 8.77 5.06 -7.58
N VAL A 12 9.97 4.60 -7.22
CA VAL A 12 10.33 3.17 -7.23
C VAL A 12 10.72 2.73 -5.82
N GLY A 13 10.02 1.71 -5.31
CA GLY A 13 10.17 1.21 -3.93
C GLY A 13 8.87 1.32 -3.16
N ARG A 14 8.77 0.64 -2.00
CA ARG A 14 7.58 0.63 -1.13
C ARG A 14 6.25 0.41 -1.86
N SER A 15 6.21 -0.54 -2.81
CA SER A 15 4.98 -0.87 -3.54
C SER A 15 3.83 -1.12 -2.56
N CYS A 16 2.77 -0.32 -2.68
CA CYS A 16 1.57 -0.44 -1.87
C CYS A 16 0.43 0.37 -2.52
N LEU A 17 -0.61 -0.31 -2.98
CA LEU A 17 -1.79 0.30 -3.60
C LEU A 17 -3.04 -0.16 -2.86
N LEU A 18 -3.90 0.78 -2.49
CA LEU A 18 -5.22 0.50 -1.96
C LEU A 18 -6.25 0.53 -3.09
N LEU A 19 -6.97 -0.57 -3.29
CA LEU A 19 -8.06 -0.71 -4.25
C LEU A 19 -9.39 -0.86 -3.52
N GLU A 20 -10.32 0.05 -3.79
CA GLU A 20 -11.66 0.01 -3.23
C GLU A 20 -12.72 -0.18 -4.31
N TYR A 21 -13.49 -1.25 -4.19
CA TYR A 21 -14.50 -1.62 -5.16
C TYR A 21 -15.64 -2.42 -4.53
N LYS A 22 -16.89 -2.01 -4.76
CA LYS A 22 -18.10 -2.71 -4.28
C LYS A 22 -18.06 -3.03 -2.77
N GLY A 23 -17.59 -2.08 -1.96
CA GLY A 23 -17.49 -2.25 -0.51
C GLY A 23 -16.40 -3.22 -0.06
N LYS A 24 -15.47 -3.57 -0.96
CA LYS A 24 -14.25 -4.33 -0.66
C LYS A 24 -13.03 -3.44 -0.76
N THR A 25 -12.12 -3.63 0.19
CA THR A 25 -10.85 -2.92 0.29
C THR A 25 -9.73 -3.94 0.14
N ILE A 26 -8.93 -3.79 -0.91
CA ILE A 26 -7.84 -4.71 -1.25
C ILE A 26 -6.54 -3.92 -1.20
N MET A 27 -5.55 -4.42 -0.46
CA MET A 27 -4.19 -3.90 -0.51
C MET A 27 -3.36 -4.76 -1.48
N LEU A 28 -2.73 -4.11 -2.45
CA LEU A 28 -1.80 -4.72 -3.39
C LEU A 28 -0.39 -4.31 -2.98
N ASP A 29 0.41 -5.28 -2.58
CA ASP A 29 1.73 -5.14 -1.96
C ASP A 29 1.77 -4.31 -0.66
N CYS A 30 2.85 -4.51 0.09
CA CYS A 30 3.22 -3.69 1.25
C CYS A 30 4.74 -3.75 1.42
N GLY A 31 5.46 -3.24 0.41
CA GLY A 31 6.91 -3.31 0.33
C GLY A 31 7.63 -2.22 1.13
N LEU A 32 8.95 -2.34 1.22
CA LEU A 32 9.83 -1.30 1.77
C LEU A 32 10.49 -0.49 0.64
N HIS A 33 10.79 0.78 0.90
CA HIS A 33 11.62 1.58 0.01
C HIS A 33 13.10 1.31 0.31
N PRO A 34 13.89 0.78 -0.64
CA PRO A 34 15.25 0.31 -0.37
C PRO A 34 16.25 1.42 -0.02
N ALA A 35 15.97 2.67 -0.42
CA ALA A 35 16.84 3.81 -0.11
C ALA A 35 16.58 4.45 1.28
N TYR A 36 15.59 3.98 2.03
CA TYR A 36 15.24 4.52 3.35
C TYR A 36 15.34 3.43 4.43
N THR A 37 15.34 3.84 5.69
CA THR A 37 15.50 2.94 6.84
C THR A 37 14.50 3.25 7.95
N GLY A 38 14.06 2.23 8.67
CA GLY A 38 13.08 2.39 9.75
C GLY A 38 11.71 2.79 9.20
N LEU A 39 10.98 3.63 9.94
CA LEU A 39 9.60 4.00 9.58
C LEU A 39 9.49 4.74 8.24
N THR A 40 10.52 5.46 7.80
CA THR A 40 10.51 6.19 6.53
C THR A 40 10.58 5.27 5.30
N ALA A 41 10.95 4.00 5.49
CA ALA A 41 10.94 3.01 4.43
C ALA A 41 9.55 2.41 4.18
N LEU A 42 8.60 2.63 5.09
CA LEU A 42 7.25 2.09 4.97
C LEU A 42 6.43 2.87 3.91
N PRO A 43 5.38 2.26 3.36
CA PRO A 43 4.30 2.99 2.72
C PRO A 43 3.61 3.95 3.71
N PHE A 44 2.79 4.87 3.20
CA PHE A 44 1.95 5.77 4.00
C PHE A 44 0.77 5.02 4.65
N LEU A 45 1.08 4.08 5.55
CA LEU A 45 0.11 3.21 6.21
C LEU A 45 -0.75 3.93 7.25
N ASP A 46 -0.35 5.13 7.66
CA ASP A 46 -1.10 6.02 8.54
C ASP A 46 -2.36 6.61 7.87
N GLU A 47 -2.42 6.60 6.53
CA GLU A 47 -3.58 7.07 5.76
C GLU A 47 -4.72 6.03 5.64
N VAL A 48 -4.53 4.83 6.18
CA VAL A 48 -5.52 3.74 6.12
C VAL A 48 -5.60 2.99 7.45
N ASP A 49 -6.81 2.60 7.86
CA ASP A 49 -6.99 1.67 8.97
C ASP A 49 -6.78 0.23 8.48
N PRO A 50 -5.74 -0.50 8.95
CA PRO A 50 -5.47 -1.85 8.50
C PRO A 50 -6.61 -2.84 8.78
N SER A 51 -7.47 -2.56 9.77
CA SER A 51 -8.63 -3.41 10.09
C SER A 51 -9.70 -3.41 8.99
N THR A 52 -9.66 -2.42 8.09
CA THR A 52 -10.61 -2.29 6.98
C THR A 52 -10.20 -3.06 5.73
N ILE A 53 -8.99 -3.61 5.68
CA ILE A 53 -8.46 -4.34 4.52
C ILE A 53 -9.02 -5.76 4.53
N ASP A 54 -9.81 -6.11 3.51
CA ASP A 54 -10.35 -7.46 3.35
C ASP A 54 -9.27 -8.47 2.90
N VAL A 55 -8.36 -8.03 2.02
CA VAL A 55 -7.34 -8.89 1.39
C VAL A 55 -6.06 -8.12 1.15
N LEU A 56 -4.91 -8.73 1.45
CA LEU A 56 -3.58 -8.31 1.03
C LEU A 56 -3.03 -9.29 -0.02
N LEU A 57 -2.69 -8.81 -1.21
CA LEU A 57 -2.07 -9.59 -2.27
C LEU A 57 -0.63 -9.14 -2.45
N ILE A 58 0.32 -10.08 -2.48
CA ILE A 58 1.75 -9.80 -2.66
C ILE A 58 2.20 -10.30 -4.04
N SER A 59 2.84 -9.43 -4.81
CA SER A 59 3.47 -9.73 -6.09
C SER A 59 4.95 -10.11 -5.91
N GLN A 60 5.55 -10.75 -6.94
CA GLN A 60 6.98 -11.15 -6.97
C GLN A 60 7.84 -10.18 -7.77
#